data_AF-A0A963LK36-F1
#
_entry.id   AF-A0A963LK36-F1
#
_cell.length_a   1.000
_cell.length_b   1.000
_cell.length_c   1.000
_cell.angle_alpha   90.00
_cell.angle_beta   90.00
_cell.angle_gamma   90.00
#
_symmetry.space_group_name_H-M   'P 1'
#
loop_
_entity.id
_entity.type
_entity.pdbx_description
1 polymer ?
#
loop_
_entity_poly.entity_id
_entity_poly.type
_entity_poly.pdbx_seq_one_letter_code
_entity_poly.pdbx_strand_id
1 'polypeptide(L)'
;MTERFKTIFTTLGDSPRPLPEIAEFDEPDRRVIACGCVGVHTSPYRIIENFLDMAHFSFVHTDILGAADKTEVFAYKSEHRKDVDEVWATDCTFFQPAASKSAAKEGGGQITQYKYRVMSPFSVMLYKNVFGDETRDDAIVVFVQPKTETDCNAYMTMALVDATSS
;
A
#
# COMPACT_ATOMS: atom_id res chain seq x y z
N MET A 1 18.99 5.51 14.90
CA MET A 1 18.46 5.96 13.60
C MET A 1 18.95 4.98 12.55
N THR A 2 18.06 4.52 11.67
CA THR A 2 18.33 3.46 10.68
C THR A 2 17.72 3.87 9.34
N GLU A 3 18.43 3.68 8.24
CA GLU A 3 17.90 3.93 6.89
C GLU A 3 17.44 2.62 6.25
N ARG A 4 16.19 2.59 5.76
CA ARG A 4 15.61 1.44 5.07
C ARG A 4 14.44 1.89 4.19
N PHE A 5 14.12 1.16 3.13
CA PHE A 5 12.97 1.48 2.26
C PHE A 5 12.98 2.92 1.70
N LYS A 6 14.17 3.51 1.46
CA LYS A 6 14.36 4.94 1.09
C LYS A 6 13.83 5.94 2.13
N THR A 7 13.72 5.53 3.39
CA THR A 7 13.19 6.31 4.51
C THR A 7 14.12 6.19 5.72
N ILE A 8 14.13 7.22 6.57
CA ILE A 8 14.88 7.24 7.82
C ILE A 8 13.93 6.91 8.97
N PHE A 9 14.30 5.91 9.76
CA PHE A 9 13.57 5.48 10.94
C PHE A 9 14.31 5.85 12.23
N THR A 10 13.54 6.23 13.24
CA THR A 10 14.04 6.47 14.58
C THR A 10 13.00 6.03 15.61
N THR A 11 13.41 5.91 16.86
CA THR A 11 12.53 5.62 18.00
C THR A 11 12.86 6.56 19.15
N LEU A 12 11.85 6.88 19.95
CA LEU A 12 12.04 7.60 21.22
C LEU A 12 12.24 6.63 22.40
N GLY A 13 11.99 5.33 22.21
CA GLY A 13 12.13 4.32 23.26
C GLY A 13 13.52 3.69 23.32
N ASP A 14 13.94 3.28 24.50
CA ASP A 14 15.24 2.66 24.78
C ASP A 14 15.35 1.19 24.30
N SER A 15 14.25 0.63 23.78
CA SER A 15 14.18 -0.72 23.24
C SER A 15 13.55 -0.70 21.84
N PRO A 16 14.33 -0.35 20.79
CA PRO A 16 13.82 -0.33 19.43
C PRO A 16 13.32 -1.72 19.02
N ARG A 17 12.12 -1.79 18.45
CA ARG A 17 11.67 -2.98 17.71
C ARG A 17 12.38 -3.04 16.35
N PRO A 18 12.65 -4.25 15.82
CA PRO A 18 13.08 -4.40 14.44
C PRO A 18 12.12 -3.71 13.47
N LEU A 19 12.64 -3.21 12.35
CA LEU A 19 11.79 -2.76 11.25
C LEU A 19 11.11 -3.98 10.60
N PRO A 20 9.91 -3.82 10.03
CA PRO A 20 9.26 -4.92 9.33
C PRO A 20 10.10 -5.35 8.13
N GLU A 21 10.16 -6.65 7.87
CA GLU A 21 10.83 -7.18 6.67
C GLU A 21 9.91 -7.04 5.46
N ILE A 22 10.42 -6.46 4.37
CA ILE A 22 9.71 -6.31 3.10
C ILE A 22 10.70 -6.72 2.00
N ALA A 23 10.66 -8.01 1.64
CA ALA A 23 11.65 -8.65 0.78
C ALA A 23 11.76 -7.98 -0.60
N GLU A 24 10.65 -7.44 -1.11
CA GLU A 24 10.58 -6.78 -2.41
C GLU A 24 11.49 -5.54 -2.48
N PHE A 25 11.90 -4.95 -1.36
CA PHE A 25 12.85 -3.83 -1.37
C PHE A 25 14.31 -4.27 -1.53
N ASP A 26 14.60 -5.57 -1.45
CA ASP A 26 15.94 -6.15 -1.64
C ASP A 26 16.11 -6.85 -2.99
N GLU A 27 15.03 -7.05 -3.74
CA GLU A 27 15.10 -7.67 -5.06
C GLU A 27 15.83 -6.75 -6.05
N PRO A 28 16.94 -7.20 -6.67
CA PRO A 28 17.83 -6.33 -7.43
C PRO A 28 17.23 -5.84 -8.75
N ASP A 29 16.19 -6.51 -9.25
CA ASP A 29 15.48 -6.19 -10.49
C ASP A 29 14.21 -5.35 -10.25
N ARG A 30 13.95 -4.93 -9.01
CA ARG A 30 12.86 -4.02 -8.69
C ARG A 30 13.29 -2.56 -8.68
N ARG A 31 12.40 -1.69 -9.14
CA ARG A 31 12.58 -0.25 -9.03
C ARG A 31 12.02 0.25 -7.70
N VAL A 32 12.92 0.70 -6.82
CA VAL A 32 12.54 1.27 -5.52
C VAL A 32 12.41 2.79 -5.61
N ILE A 33 11.23 3.31 -5.27
CA ILE A 33 10.86 4.72 -5.40
C ILE A 33 10.44 5.27 -4.04
N ALA A 34 10.94 6.46 -3.70
CA ALA A 34 10.35 7.28 -2.67
C ALA A 34 9.39 8.29 -3.33
N CYS A 35 8.10 8.21 -3.00
CA CYS A 35 7.06 9.08 -3.57
C CYS A 35 6.94 10.42 -2.82
N GLY A 36 7.88 10.69 -1.90
CA GLY A 36 7.92 11.89 -1.09
C GLY A 36 7.20 11.77 0.24
N CYS A 37 7.04 12.91 0.90
CA CYS A 37 6.40 13.07 2.19
C CYS A 37 5.25 14.08 2.05
N VAL A 38 4.07 13.71 2.54
CA VAL A 38 2.89 14.57 2.53
C VAL A 38 2.46 14.84 3.96
N GLY A 39 2.30 16.11 4.32
CA GLY A 39 1.69 16.51 5.58
C GLY A 39 0.17 16.40 5.50
N VAL A 40 -0.46 15.77 6.50
CA VAL A 40 -1.91 15.55 6.53
C VAL A 40 -2.46 15.94 7.91
N HIS A 41 -3.47 16.81 7.92
CA HIS A 41 -4.15 17.25 9.13
C HIS A 41 -5.22 16.24 9.56
N THR A 42 -4.77 15.09 10.06
CA THR A 42 -5.66 14.06 10.61
C THR A 42 -4.92 13.19 11.62
N SER A 43 -5.67 12.35 12.33
CA SER A 43 -5.11 11.31 13.19
C SER A 43 -4.36 10.26 12.36
N PRO A 44 -3.22 9.73 12.83
CA PRO A 44 -2.45 8.73 12.09
C PRO A 44 -3.30 7.49 11.77
N TYR A 45 -4.18 7.08 12.69
CA TYR A 45 -5.03 5.91 12.50
C TYR A 45 -6.05 6.11 11.37
N ARG A 46 -6.49 7.34 11.11
CA ARG A 46 -7.38 7.64 9.97
C ARG A 46 -6.65 7.51 8.63
N ILE A 47 -5.35 7.80 8.58
CA ILE A 47 -4.53 7.55 7.38
C ILE A 47 -4.41 6.05 7.14
N ILE A 48 -4.17 5.28 8.20
CA ILE A 48 -4.11 3.81 8.14
C ILE A 48 -5.44 3.22 7.65
N GLU A 49 -6.56 3.60 8.26
CA GLU A 49 -7.89 3.15 7.84
C GLU A 49 -8.20 3.54 6.38
N ASN A 50 -7.91 4.78 5.98
CA ASN A 50 -8.14 5.24 4.61
C ASN A 50 -7.32 4.45 3.59
N PHE A 51 -6.05 4.14 3.87
CA PHE A 51 -5.20 3.38 2.96
C PHE A 51 -5.67 1.93 2.78
N LEU A 52 -6.26 1.33 3.82
CA LEU A 52 -6.74 -0.05 3.82
C LEU A 52 -8.17 -0.21 3.26
N ASP A 53 -8.93 0.89 3.14
CA ASP A 53 -10.34 0.84 2.76
C ASP A 53 -10.50 0.77 1.23
N MET A 54 -10.99 -0.35 0.70
CA MET A 54 -11.35 -0.45 -0.73
C MET A 54 -12.67 0.25 -1.07
N ALA A 55 -13.57 0.45 -0.09
CA ALA A 55 -14.92 0.95 -0.36
C ALA A 55 -14.92 2.39 -0.88
N HIS A 56 -13.95 3.22 -0.50
CA HIS A 56 -13.86 4.59 -0.99
C HIS A 56 -13.40 4.71 -2.46
N PHE A 57 -12.87 3.65 -3.07
CA PHE A 57 -12.28 3.71 -4.42
C PHE A 57 -13.25 4.27 -5.46
N SER A 58 -14.49 3.78 -5.47
CA SER A 58 -15.49 4.18 -6.47
C SER A 58 -16.08 5.58 -6.24
N PHE A 59 -15.81 6.22 -5.10
CA PHE A 59 -16.36 7.52 -4.72
C PHE A 59 -15.31 8.65 -4.70
N VAL A 60 -14.08 8.33 -4.32
CA VAL A 60 -12.98 9.32 -4.19
C VAL A 60 -11.98 9.20 -5.34
N HIS A 61 -11.81 7.99 -5.87
CA HIS A 61 -10.85 7.66 -6.93
C HIS A 61 -11.54 7.14 -8.19
N THR A 62 -12.74 7.68 -8.48
CA THR A 62 -13.52 7.35 -9.67
C THR A 62 -12.68 7.50 -10.94
N ASP A 63 -12.87 6.58 -11.88
CA ASP A 63 -12.16 6.48 -13.17
C ASP A 63 -10.67 6.11 -13.07
N ILE A 64 -10.13 5.98 -11.86
CA ILE A 64 -8.75 5.55 -11.60
C ILE A 64 -8.75 4.18 -10.92
N LEU A 65 -9.22 4.13 -9.67
CA LEU A 65 -9.18 2.92 -8.83
C LEU A 65 -10.54 2.22 -8.71
N GLY A 66 -11.63 2.89 -9.07
CA GLY A 66 -12.99 2.35 -9.02
C GLY A 66 -13.92 3.02 -10.02
N ALA A 67 -15.12 2.48 -10.18
CA ALA A 67 -16.16 3.02 -11.06
C ALA A 67 -17.47 3.24 -10.29
N ALA A 68 -18.19 4.32 -10.60
CA ALA A 68 -19.39 4.71 -9.86
C ALA A 68 -20.53 3.65 -9.92
N ASP A 69 -20.57 2.83 -10.96
CA ASP A 69 -21.51 1.72 -11.13
C ASP A 69 -20.98 0.37 -10.59
N LYS A 70 -19.75 0.35 -10.07
CA LYS A 70 -19.06 -0.82 -9.49
C LYS A 70 -18.51 -0.48 -8.11
N THR A 71 -19.37 -0.51 -7.09
CA THR A 71 -19.03 -0.09 -5.72
C THR A 71 -18.84 -1.25 -4.73
N GLU A 72 -19.13 -2.48 -5.15
CA GLU A 72 -19.11 -3.64 -4.27
C GLU A 72 -17.68 -4.04 -3.89
N VAL A 73 -17.43 -4.13 -2.57
CA VAL A 73 -16.24 -4.78 -2.03
C VAL A 73 -16.58 -6.26 -1.81
N PHE A 74 -15.92 -7.14 -2.56
CA PHE A 74 -16.14 -8.58 -2.44
C PHE A 74 -15.61 -9.13 -1.11
N ALA A 75 -16.11 -10.30 -0.71
CA ALA A 75 -15.61 -11.00 0.47
C ALA A 75 -14.12 -11.33 0.32
N TYR A 76 -13.36 -11.04 1.37
CA TYR A 76 -11.93 -11.35 1.48
C TYR A 76 -11.65 -11.97 2.84
N LYS A 77 -10.45 -12.51 3.02
CA LYS A 77 -10.03 -13.12 4.29
C LYS A 77 -9.15 -12.15 5.07
N SER A 78 -9.28 -12.17 6.39
CA SER A 78 -8.35 -11.50 7.29
C SER A 78 -7.78 -12.47 8.31
N GLU A 79 -6.51 -12.28 8.66
CA GLU A 79 -5.81 -13.11 9.64
C GLU A 79 -4.80 -12.28 10.44
N HIS A 80 -4.53 -12.71 11.67
CA HIS A 80 -3.39 -12.22 12.45
C HIS A 80 -2.29 -13.27 12.42
N ARG A 81 -1.20 -12.97 11.72
CA ARG A 81 0.00 -13.80 11.68
C ARG A 81 0.84 -13.53 12.90
N LYS A 82 0.75 -14.41 13.90
CA LYS A 82 1.33 -14.21 15.25
C LYS A 82 2.84 -14.37 15.31
N ASP A 83 3.44 -15.06 14.34
CA ASP A 83 4.88 -15.26 14.21
C ASP A 83 5.62 -13.96 13.88
N VAL A 84 4.96 -13.07 13.12
CA VAL A 84 5.47 -11.74 12.76
C VAL A 84 4.72 -10.59 13.44
N ASP A 85 3.64 -10.90 14.14
CA ASP A 85 2.71 -9.95 14.79
C ASP A 85 2.06 -8.94 13.83
N GLU A 86 1.46 -9.45 12.77
CA GLU A 86 0.89 -8.62 11.69
C GLU A 86 -0.52 -9.02 11.30
N VAL A 87 -1.35 -8.04 10.96
CA VAL A 87 -2.68 -8.30 10.41
C VAL A 87 -2.61 -8.28 8.89
N TRP A 88 -3.15 -9.31 8.26
CA TRP A 88 -3.17 -9.46 6.82
C TRP A 88 -4.61 -9.53 6.32
N ALA A 89 -4.87 -8.91 5.17
CA ALA A 89 -6.05 -9.16 4.37
C ALA A 89 -5.61 -9.77 3.02
N THR A 90 -6.23 -10.89 2.65
CA THR A 90 -5.87 -11.68 1.46
C THR A 90 -7.11 -12.01 0.65
N ASP A 91 -6.92 -12.42 -0.59
CA ASP A 91 -7.99 -12.63 -1.57
C ASP A 91 -8.85 -11.36 -1.78
N CYS A 92 -8.25 -10.17 -1.61
CA CYS A 92 -8.94 -8.91 -1.87
C CYS A 92 -8.99 -8.66 -3.38
N THR A 93 -10.17 -8.37 -3.92
CA THR A 93 -10.33 -8.05 -5.34
C THR A 93 -11.21 -6.83 -5.52
N PHE A 94 -10.85 -5.96 -6.47
CA PHE A 94 -11.66 -4.79 -6.80
C PHE A 94 -11.60 -4.48 -8.30
N PHE A 95 -12.71 -3.97 -8.86
CA PHE A 95 -12.74 -3.55 -10.26
C PHE A 95 -12.06 -2.20 -10.44
N GLN A 96 -11.05 -2.14 -11.30
CA GLN A 96 -10.32 -0.92 -11.63
C GLN A 96 -10.48 -0.55 -13.10
N PRO A 97 -11.02 0.64 -13.41
CA PRO A 97 -11.07 1.13 -14.79
C PRO A 97 -9.68 1.34 -15.40
N ALA A 98 -8.71 1.78 -14.59
CA ALA A 98 -7.36 2.13 -15.03
C ALA A 98 -6.28 1.50 -14.14
N ALA A 99 -6.27 0.17 -14.01
CA ALA A 99 -5.30 -0.49 -13.11
C ALA A 99 -3.84 -0.42 -13.58
N SER A 100 -3.57 -0.13 -14.85
CA SER A 100 -2.26 0.26 -15.37
C SER A 100 -2.44 1.19 -16.57
N LYS A 101 -1.41 1.95 -16.98
CA LYS A 101 -1.51 2.77 -18.21
C LYS A 101 -1.72 1.90 -19.46
N SER A 102 -1.22 0.67 -19.46
CA SER A 102 -1.48 -0.31 -20.52
C SER A 102 -2.97 -0.72 -20.54
N ALA A 103 -3.56 -1.04 -19.39
CA ALA A 103 -4.97 -1.42 -19.30
C ALA A 103 -5.93 -0.26 -19.60
N ALA A 104 -5.56 0.97 -19.22
CA ALA A 104 -6.35 2.17 -19.53
C ALA A 104 -6.46 2.43 -21.04
N LYS A 105 -5.45 2.04 -21.84
CA LYS A 105 -5.48 2.16 -23.30
C LYS A 105 -6.39 1.14 -23.99
N GLU A 106 -6.59 -0.04 -23.38
CA GLU A 106 -7.41 -1.12 -23.94
C GLU A 106 -8.91 -0.98 -23.63
N GLY A 107 -9.27 -0.10 -22.68
CA GLY A 107 -10.65 0.38 -22.51
C GLY A 107 -11.64 -0.58 -21.83
N GLY A 108 -11.17 -1.64 -21.16
CA GLY A 108 -12.04 -2.68 -20.57
C GLY A 108 -12.17 -2.68 -19.04
N GLY A 109 -11.33 -1.93 -18.31
CA GLY A 109 -11.13 -2.14 -16.88
C GLY A 109 -10.60 -3.56 -16.56
N GLN A 110 -10.20 -3.82 -15.33
CA GLN A 110 -9.77 -5.15 -14.89
C GLN A 110 -10.07 -5.40 -13.43
N ILE A 111 -10.27 -6.66 -13.07
CA ILE A 111 -10.25 -7.07 -11.67
C ILE A 111 -8.81 -7.08 -11.20
N THR A 112 -8.50 -6.23 -10.24
CA THR A 112 -7.19 -6.14 -9.61
C THR A 112 -7.21 -6.92 -8.30
N GLN A 113 -6.13 -7.64 -8.04
CA GLN A 113 -5.93 -8.40 -6.82
C GLN A 113 -5.03 -7.62 -5.86
N TYR A 114 -5.43 -7.64 -4.59
CA TYR A 114 -4.71 -7.00 -3.50
C TYR A 114 -4.43 -7.99 -2.38
N LYS A 115 -3.33 -7.75 -1.68
CA LYS A 115 -3.13 -8.23 -0.32
C LYS A 115 -2.71 -7.04 0.53
N TYR A 116 -3.32 -6.86 1.69
CA TYR A 116 -2.96 -5.79 2.62
C TYR A 116 -2.24 -6.37 3.82
N ARG A 117 -1.30 -5.60 4.36
CA ARG A 117 -0.52 -5.95 5.54
C ARG A 117 -0.42 -4.74 6.46
N VAL A 118 -0.77 -4.96 7.73
CA VAL A 118 -0.59 -4.01 8.83
C VAL A 118 0.60 -4.50 9.65
N MET A 119 1.74 -3.85 9.47
CA MET A 119 3.03 -4.21 10.08
C MET A 119 3.22 -3.58 11.47
N SER A 120 2.58 -2.42 11.66
CA SER A 120 2.55 -1.70 12.92
C SER A 120 1.36 -0.74 12.93
N PRO A 121 1.01 -0.13 14.09
CA PRO A 121 -0.05 0.87 14.14
C PRO A 121 0.14 2.07 13.20
N PHE A 122 1.35 2.29 12.69
CA PHE A 122 1.69 3.41 11.79
C PHE A 122 2.40 2.96 10.51
N SER A 123 2.29 1.69 10.13
CA SER A 123 2.95 1.14 8.95
C SER A 123 2.05 0.12 8.27
N VAL A 124 1.58 0.47 7.07
CA VAL A 124 0.73 -0.38 6.25
C VAL A 124 1.27 -0.50 4.85
N MET A 125 1.00 -1.62 4.22
CA MET A 125 1.33 -1.81 2.81
C MET A 125 0.26 -2.61 2.09
N LEU A 126 0.27 -2.49 0.77
CA LEU A 126 -0.46 -3.35 -0.12
C LEU A 126 0.48 -3.98 -1.14
N TYR A 127 0.18 -5.23 -1.47
CA TYR A 127 0.62 -5.91 -2.66
C TYR A 127 -0.44 -5.73 -3.74
N LYS A 128 -0.04 -5.35 -4.94
CA LYS A 128 -0.92 -5.23 -6.09
C LYS A 128 -0.37 -6.09 -7.22
N ASN A 129 -1.22 -6.92 -7.82
CA ASN A 129 -0.79 -7.77 -8.93
C ASN A 129 -0.27 -6.92 -10.11
N VAL A 130 0.75 -7.45 -10.78
CA VAL A 130 1.33 -6.81 -11.95
C VAL A 130 0.54 -7.22 -13.19
N PHE A 131 0.23 -6.26 -14.05
CA PHE A 131 -0.42 -6.56 -15.31
C PHE A 131 0.54 -7.33 -16.24
N GLY A 132 0.15 -8.54 -16.66
CA GLY A 132 0.96 -9.40 -17.53
C GLY A 132 1.99 -10.27 -16.80
N ASP A 133 2.05 -10.22 -15.46
CA ASP A 133 2.88 -11.11 -14.65
C ASP A 133 2.11 -11.53 -13.38
N GLU A 134 1.51 -12.72 -13.43
CA GLU A 134 0.73 -13.27 -12.32
C GLU A 134 1.61 -13.85 -11.19
N THR A 135 2.93 -13.91 -11.39
CA THR A 135 3.86 -14.51 -10.43
C THR A 135 4.40 -13.51 -9.43
N ARG A 136 4.21 -12.20 -9.68
CA ARG A 136 4.76 -11.12 -8.87
C ARG A 136 3.75 -10.01 -8.60
N ASP A 137 3.94 -9.37 -7.46
CA ASP A 137 3.17 -8.19 -7.05
C ASP A 137 4.08 -6.97 -6.89
N ASP A 138 3.56 -5.79 -7.19
CA ASP A 138 4.14 -4.52 -6.75
C ASP A 138 3.92 -4.35 -5.23
N ALA A 139 4.95 -3.89 -4.52
CA ALA A 139 4.86 -3.61 -3.08
C ALA A 139 4.79 -2.11 -2.84
N ILE A 140 3.71 -1.64 -2.20
CA ILE A 140 3.43 -0.22 -1.96
C ILE A 140 3.21 -0.03 -0.46
N VAL A 141 4.08 0.76 0.19
CA VAL A 141 4.06 0.96 1.63
C VAL A 141 3.84 2.42 2.00
N VAL A 142 3.09 2.65 3.07
CA VAL A 142 2.92 3.94 3.72
C VAL A 142 3.38 3.83 5.16
N PHE A 143 4.38 4.65 5.51
CA PHE A 143 4.83 4.88 6.88
C PHE A 143 4.26 6.22 7.36
N VAL A 144 3.58 6.21 8.50
CA VAL A 144 2.97 7.39 9.09
C VAL A 144 3.80 7.84 10.29
N GLN A 145 4.23 9.10 10.28
CA GLN A 145 4.85 9.75 11.43
C GLN A 145 3.80 10.64 12.11
N PRO A 146 3.27 10.27 13.28
CA PRO A 146 2.45 11.18 14.06
C PRO A 146 3.29 12.34 14.59
N LYS A 147 2.82 13.57 14.40
CA LYS A 147 3.43 14.79 14.97
C LYS A 147 2.63 15.30 16.16
N THR A 148 1.31 15.22 16.06
CA THR A 148 0.33 15.49 17.12
C THR A 148 -0.79 14.45 17.01
N GLU A 149 -1.86 14.59 17.80
CA GLU A 149 -3.07 13.76 17.67
C GLU A 149 -3.80 13.95 16.33
N THR A 150 -3.59 15.07 15.65
CA THR A 150 -4.33 15.49 14.44
C THR A 150 -3.43 15.98 13.31
N ASP A 151 -2.13 15.78 13.40
CA ASP A 151 -1.16 16.18 12.38
C ASP A 151 -0.14 15.07 12.17
N CYS A 152 0.01 14.65 10.92
CA CYS A 152 0.90 13.56 10.55
C CYS A 152 1.73 13.93 9.31
N ASN A 153 2.87 13.27 9.16
CA ASN A 153 3.54 13.11 7.87
C ASN A 153 3.31 11.69 7.36
N ALA A 154 2.92 11.52 6.11
CA ALA A 154 2.83 10.23 5.44
C ALA A 154 3.97 10.10 4.41
N TYR A 155 4.76 9.03 4.54
CA TYR A 155 5.85 8.69 3.64
C TYR A 155 5.44 7.47 2.83
N MET A 156 5.33 7.63 1.51
CA MET A 156 5.00 6.53 0.62
C MET A 156 6.24 6.08 -0.13
N THR A 157 6.51 4.78 -0.10
CA THR A 157 7.59 4.16 -0.89
C THR A 157 7.08 2.92 -1.59
N MET A 158 7.70 2.57 -2.71
CA MET A 158 7.22 1.50 -3.59
C MET A 158 8.39 0.70 -4.12
N ALA A 159 8.22 -0.62 -4.26
CA ALA A 159 9.13 -1.51 -4.98
C ALA A 159 8.37 -2.18 -6.12
N LEU A 160 8.63 -1.73 -7.35
CA LEU A 160 7.85 -2.08 -8.53
C LEU A 160 8.56 -3.04 -9.46
N VAL A 161 7.79 -3.90 -10.11
CA VAL A 161 8.23 -4.89 -11.11
C VAL A 161 8.50 -4.26 -12.50
N ASP A 162 8.20 -2.97 -12.68
CA ASP A 162 8.31 -2.29 -13.98
C ASP A 162 9.72 -1.73 -14.26
N ALA A 163 10.23 -2.00 -15.47
CA ALA A 163 11.49 -1.47 -16.00
C ALA A 163 11.38 0.00 -16.46
N THR A 164 10.19 0.52 -16.77
CA THR A 164 9.98 1.88 -17.27
C THR A 164 8.62 2.43 -16.85
N SER A 165 8.54 3.58 -16.16
CA SER A 165 7.27 4.24 -15.76
C SER A 165 6.26 4.35 -16.91
N SER A 166 5.46 3.32 -17.14
CA SER A 166 4.61 3.21 -18.32
C SER A 166 3.19 3.62 -18.03
#